data_AF-A0A1C6J783-F1
#
_entry.id   AF-A0A1C6J783-F1
#
_cell.length_a   1.000
_cell.length_b   1.000
_cell.length_c   1.000
_cell.angle_alpha   90.00
_cell.angle_beta   90.00
_cell.angle_gamma   90.00
#
_symmetry.space_group_name_H-M   'P 1'
#
loop_
_entity.id
_entity.type
_entity.pdbx_description
1 polymer ?
#
loop_
_entity_poly.entity_id
_entity_poly.type
_entity_poly.pdbx_seq_one_letter_code
_entity_poly.pdbx_strand_id
1 'polypeptide(L)'
;MYYYRHGEVIFASLLPDLPLEPAKRPSAGTPSLFLIDRDPIRSRSSFCVSDPRQLTAETEDVTWLDPSRMGVPVPSLPKRLQHTIDARLLRAVNIRHPRWADFTKASAMHLPSRLRVNLLAVGDVGSTLLTALKLLGGDCIESIGICDLNQKTVARWVTEMEQVSWPWDYDALPAVEPVAAGDLFRCDVFLFAATRGVPPVGGGVRDVRMAQFGANRPLVEDYARQARQAGFRGLFIVLSDPVDPLCKAAYLASNQGPDGQWDGQGLRAEQIQGFGLGVMNARAAYFAKQDPRFRSFLLDGRSYGPHGQGLVIANSLSHYDDGLSRELTELVATANLRIRELGFKPYVAPAISSGAMQLLLTLRRSWHCSSVALGGIWFGVRNRLTAAGLEIETASLPTPLFERLRETQTLLREII
;
A
#
# COMPACT_ATOMS: atom_id res chain seq x y z
N MET A 1 1.32 -32.80 -0.43
CA MET A 1 0.95 -31.68 -1.32
C MET A 1 -0.17 -32.16 -2.21
N TYR A 2 -1.23 -31.38 -2.28
CA TYR A 2 -2.47 -31.68 -3.00
C TYR A 2 -2.60 -30.76 -4.19
N TYR A 3 -3.36 -31.20 -5.18
CA TYR A 3 -3.66 -30.43 -6.39
C TYR A 3 -5.15 -30.40 -6.59
N TYR A 4 -5.65 -29.23 -6.98
CA TYR A 4 -7.07 -28.98 -7.16
C TYR A 4 -7.31 -28.28 -8.50
N ARG A 5 -8.44 -28.58 -9.14
CA ARG A 5 -8.86 -27.99 -10.42
C ARG A 5 -10.04 -27.04 -10.19
N HIS A 6 -10.00 -25.91 -10.89
CA HIS A 6 -11.15 -25.03 -11.07
C HIS A 6 -11.14 -24.49 -12.49
N GLY A 7 -12.05 -24.98 -13.33
CA GLY A 7 -11.98 -24.79 -14.78
C GLY A 7 -10.67 -25.33 -15.35
N GLU A 8 -9.99 -24.53 -16.17
CA GLU A 8 -8.70 -24.88 -16.79
C GLU A 8 -7.48 -24.67 -15.86
N VAL A 9 -7.70 -24.13 -14.66
CA VAL A 9 -6.61 -23.75 -13.75
C VAL A 9 -6.39 -24.84 -12.70
N ILE A 10 -5.12 -25.21 -12.51
CA ILE A 10 -4.67 -26.12 -11.45
C ILE A 10 -4.01 -25.31 -10.34
N PHE A 11 -4.43 -25.56 -9.11
CA PHE A 11 -3.85 -25.02 -7.89
C PHE A 11 -3.01 -26.08 -7.18
N ALA A 12 -1.97 -25.64 -6.48
CA ALA A 12 -1.30 -26.44 -5.46
C ALA A 12 -1.79 -26.05 -4.05
N SER A 13 -1.76 -26.97 -3.09
CA SER A 13 -1.95 -26.64 -1.67
C SER A 13 -1.25 -27.66 -0.76
N LEU A 14 -1.01 -27.26 0.49
CA LEU A 14 -0.68 -28.19 1.58
C LEU A 14 -1.91 -28.68 2.33
N LEU A 15 -3.08 -28.09 2.10
CA LEU A 15 -4.33 -28.45 2.77
C LEU A 15 -5.00 -29.64 2.07
N PRO A 16 -5.35 -30.71 2.81
CA PRO A 16 -6.19 -31.78 2.27
C PRO A 16 -7.65 -31.33 2.15
N ASP A 17 -8.44 -32.10 1.41
CA ASP A 17 -9.91 -32.05 1.42
C ASP A 17 -10.54 -30.66 1.20
N LEU A 18 -9.88 -29.80 0.41
CA LEU A 18 -10.48 -28.53 -0.02
C LEU A 18 -11.72 -28.80 -0.90
N PRO A 19 -12.75 -27.93 -0.88
CA PRO A 19 -14.00 -28.10 -1.61
C PRO A 19 -13.84 -27.81 -3.12
N LEU A 20 -12.89 -28.49 -3.77
CA LEU A 20 -12.56 -28.38 -5.19
C LEU A 20 -12.31 -29.76 -5.79
N GLU A 21 -12.45 -29.89 -7.10
CA GLU A 21 -12.16 -31.14 -7.82
C GLU A 21 -10.68 -31.53 -7.61
N PRO A 22 -10.37 -32.73 -7.10
CA PRO A 22 -9.00 -33.20 -7.01
C PRO A 22 -8.36 -33.32 -8.39
N ALA A 23 -7.13 -32.81 -8.52
CA ALA A 23 -6.36 -32.88 -9.75
C ALA A 23 -5.14 -33.79 -9.58
N LYS A 24 -4.66 -34.33 -10.70
CA LYS A 24 -3.33 -34.92 -10.75
C LYS A 24 -2.28 -33.80 -10.75
N ARG A 25 -1.09 -34.11 -10.24
CA ARG A 25 0.08 -33.26 -10.39
C ARG A 25 0.29 -32.92 -11.88
N PRO A 26 0.50 -31.64 -12.25
CA PRO A 26 0.84 -31.27 -13.62
C PRO A 26 2.08 -32.02 -14.12
N SER A 27 2.01 -32.54 -15.34
CA SER A 27 3.12 -33.24 -15.99
C SER A 27 4.29 -32.31 -16.32
N ALA A 28 3.99 -31.04 -16.61
CA ALA A 28 4.96 -29.97 -16.87
C ALA A 28 4.67 -28.73 -16.00
N GLY A 29 5.72 -28.01 -15.62
CA GLY A 29 5.63 -26.79 -14.82
C GLY A 29 5.35 -27.00 -13.33
N THR A 30 5.17 -25.89 -12.63
CA THR A 30 4.64 -25.79 -11.26
C THR A 30 3.43 -24.87 -11.31
N PRO A 31 2.30 -25.19 -10.67
CA PRO A 31 1.20 -24.24 -10.52
C PRO A 31 1.71 -22.89 -9.98
N SER A 32 1.34 -21.80 -10.64
CA SER A 32 1.65 -20.44 -10.18
C SER A 32 0.69 -19.96 -9.08
N LEU A 33 -0.42 -20.67 -8.88
CA LEU A 33 -1.41 -20.39 -7.83
C LEU A 33 -1.36 -21.45 -6.73
N PHE A 34 -1.32 -20.99 -5.49
CA PHE A 34 -1.27 -21.82 -4.31
C PHE A 34 -2.42 -21.47 -3.36
N LEU A 35 -3.26 -22.45 -3.00
CA LEU A 35 -4.39 -22.24 -2.10
C LEU A 35 -3.94 -22.32 -0.64
N ILE A 36 -4.34 -21.31 0.13
CA ILE A 36 -4.24 -21.24 1.59
C ILE A 36 -5.64 -21.03 2.17
N ASP A 37 -5.78 -21.31 3.47
CA ASP A 37 -7.01 -21.10 4.23
C ASP A 37 -6.68 -20.20 5.42
N ARG A 38 -7.25 -18.98 5.41
CA ARG A 38 -7.13 -18.01 6.50
C ARG A 38 -8.40 -17.21 6.66
N ASP A 39 -8.55 -16.53 7.80
CA ASP A 39 -9.60 -15.53 8.00
C ASP A 39 -9.57 -14.49 6.85
N PRO A 40 -10.61 -14.44 5.99
CA PRO A 40 -10.64 -13.55 4.83
C PRO A 40 -10.88 -12.08 5.22
N ILE A 41 -11.31 -11.81 6.46
CA ILE A 41 -11.52 -10.44 6.94
C ILE A 41 -10.18 -9.79 7.28
N ARG A 42 -9.29 -10.51 7.98
CA ARG A 42 -8.02 -9.97 8.49
C ARG A 42 -6.81 -10.24 7.57
N SER A 43 -6.94 -11.18 6.63
CA SER A 43 -5.83 -11.60 5.76
C SER A 43 -5.99 -11.06 4.35
N ARG A 44 -4.89 -10.95 3.61
CA ARG A 44 -4.95 -10.60 2.19
C ARG A 44 -5.65 -11.70 1.41
N SER A 45 -6.36 -11.33 0.34
CA SER A 45 -7.01 -12.31 -0.53
C SER A 45 -5.96 -13.05 -1.38
N SER A 46 -4.87 -12.37 -1.72
CA SER A 46 -3.69 -12.93 -2.37
C SER A 46 -2.42 -12.13 -2.10
N PHE A 47 -1.26 -12.78 -2.26
CA PHE A 47 0.04 -12.12 -2.18
C PHE A 47 1.12 -12.93 -2.93
N CYS A 48 2.24 -12.28 -3.22
CA CYS A 48 3.44 -12.94 -3.72
C CYS A 48 4.17 -13.63 -2.56
N VAL A 49 4.38 -14.95 -2.68
CA VAL A 49 5.05 -15.74 -1.65
C VAL A 49 6.56 -15.47 -1.73
N SER A 50 7.14 -14.98 -0.65
CA SER A 50 8.57 -14.68 -0.53
C SER A 50 9.32 -15.60 0.44
N ASP A 51 8.63 -16.24 1.38
CA ASP A 51 9.16 -17.29 2.25
C ASP A 51 8.14 -18.46 2.35
N PRO A 52 8.58 -19.73 2.27
CA PRO A 52 7.70 -20.90 2.37
C PRO A 52 6.79 -20.95 3.60
N ARG A 53 7.23 -20.40 4.75
CA ARG A 53 6.43 -20.35 5.99
C ARG A 53 5.13 -19.58 5.82
N GLN A 54 5.09 -18.63 4.89
CA GLN A 54 3.88 -17.88 4.54
C GLN A 54 2.79 -18.77 3.91
N LEU A 55 3.07 -20.03 3.55
CA LEU A 55 2.07 -20.98 3.06
C LEU A 55 1.35 -21.72 4.18
N THR A 56 1.93 -21.76 5.38
CA THR A 56 1.45 -22.56 6.52
C THR A 56 1.18 -21.73 7.78
N ALA A 57 1.65 -20.48 7.84
CA ALA A 57 1.29 -19.57 8.93
C ALA A 57 -0.24 -19.38 8.99
N GLU A 58 -0.85 -19.50 10.16
CA GLU A 58 -2.30 -19.37 10.33
C GLU A 58 -2.75 -17.91 10.23
N THR A 59 -1.93 -16.99 10.72
CA THR A 59 -2.22 -15.55 10.78
C THR A 59 -1.18 -14.72 10.01
N GLU A 60 -1.64 -13.60 9.47
CA GLU A 60 -0.77 -12.51 9.03
C GLU A 60 -0.55 -11.55 10.21
N ASP A 61 0.69 -11.15 10.45
CA ASP A 61 1.07 -10.14 11.46
C ASP A 61 2.52 -9.70 11.25
N VAL A 62 3.06 -8.86 12.15
CA VAL A 62 4.43 -8.33 12.04
C VAL A 62 5.52 -9.40 12.07
N THR A 63 5.25 -10.63 12.52
CA THR A 63 6.21 -11.75 12.40
C THR A 63 6.56 -12.03 10.94
N TRP A 64 5.72 -11.62 9.99
CA TRP A 64 6.00 -11.82 8.58
C TRP A 64 7.17 -10.99 8.06
N LEU A 65 7.57 -9.94 8.78
CA LEU A 65 8.73 -9.13 8.46
C LEU A 65 10.05 -9.86 8.78
N ASP A 66 10.01 -10.87 9.65
CA ASP A 66 11.12 -11.75 9.98
C ASP A 66 10.63 -13.21 9.99
N PRO A 67 10.77 -13.94 8.86
CA PRO A 67 10.24 -15.30 8.73
C PRO A 67 10.69 -16.27 9.82
N SER A 68 11.83 -16.04 10.48
CA SER A 68 12.27 -16.86 11.61
C SER A 68 11.35 -16.78 12.83
N ARG A 69 10.53 -15.72 12.92
CA ARG A 69 9.63 -15.41 14.03
C ARG A 69 8.16 -15.78 13.77
N MET A 70 7.81 -16.30 12.58
CA MET A 70 6.43 -16.72 12.25
C MET A 70 5.90 -17.90 13.09
N GLY A 71 6.74 -18.51 13.94
CA GLY A 71 6.30 -19.58 14.84
C GLY A 71 5.95 -20.90 14.16
N VAL A 72 6.23 -21.03 12.85
CA VAL A 72 5.98 -22.25 12.06
C VAL A 72 7.27 -22.77 11.42
N PRO A 73 7.43 -24.10 11.31
CA PRO A 73 8.58 -24.69 10.62
C PRO A 73 8.54 -24.37 9.12
N VAL A 74 9.70 -24.45 8.46
CA VAL A 74 9.74 -24.42 6.99
C VAL A 74 9.01 -25.66 6.48
N PRO A 75 7.94 -25.53 5.68
CA PRO A 75 7.27 -26.69 5.13
C PRO A 75 8.18 -27.44 4.16
N SER A 76 8.06 -28.77 4.13
CA SER A 76 8.75 -29.60 3.13
C SER A 76 8.07 -29.42 1.77
N LEU A 77 8.73 -28.72 0.86
CA LEU A 77 8.22 -28.42 -0.48
C LEU A 77 9.06 -29.11 -1.57
N PRO A 78 8.46 -29.50 -2.71
CA PRO A 78 9.23 -29.95 -3.86
C PRO A 78 10.17 -28.84 -4.36
N LYS A 79 11.39 -29.22 -4.79
CA LYS A 79 12.41 -28.28 -5.30
C LYS A 79 11.90 -27.28 -6.34
N ARG A 80 11.02 -27.72 -7.25
CA ARG A 80 10.43 -26.85 -8.28
C ARG A 80 9.54 -25.74 -7.67
N LEU A 81 8.80 -26.04 -6.60
CA LEU A 81 7.98 -25.06 -5.91
C LEU A 81 8.84 -24.06 -5.13
N GLN A 82 9.90 -24.53 -4.47
CA GLN A 82 10.88 -23.67 -3.83
C GLN A 82 11.47 -22.67 -4.83
N HIS A 83 11.93 -23.16 -6.01
CA HIS A 83 12.43 -22.29 -7.07
C HIS A 83 11.38 -21.27 -7.56
N THR A 84 10.09 -21.64 -7.58
CA THR A 84 8.99 -20.74 -7.96
C THR A 84 8.79 -19.62 -6.92
N ILE A 85 8.97 -19.92 -5.63
CA ILE A 85 8.95 -18.94 -4.53
C ILE A 85 10.17 -18.01 -4.64
N ASP A 86 11.37 -18.57 -4.81
CA ASP A 86 12.62 -17.81 -4.92
C ASP A 86 12.58 -16.84 -6.11
N ALA A 87 11.97 -17.26 -7.23
CA ALA A 87 11.76 -16.44 -8.42
C ALA A 87 10.58 -15.45 -8.32
N ARG A 88 9.85 -15.43 -7.19
CA ARG A 88 8.66 -14.58 -6.97
C ARG A 88 7.54 -14.80 -7.99
N LEU A 89 7.38 -16.06 -8.41
CA LEU A 89 6.37 -16.49 -9.38
C LEU A 89 5.18 -17.21 -8.74
N LEU A 90 5.25 -17.50 -7.43
CA LEU A 90 4.16 -18.16 -6.70
C LEU A 90 3.24 -17.12 -6.05
N ARG A 91 1.96 -17.20 -6.39
CA ARG A 91 0.89 -16.44 -5.75
C ARG A 91 0.14 -17.33 -4.76
N ALA A 92 0.07 -16.90 -3.51
CA ALA A 92 -0.89 -17.47 -2.56
C ALA A 92 -2.28 -16.86 -2.80
N VAL A 93 -3.32 -17.68 -2.69
CA VAL A 93 -4.73 -17.32 -2.83
C VAL A 93 -5.50 -17.87 -1.65
N ASN A 94 -6.18 -17.00 -0.91
CA ASN A 94 -7.02 -17.42 0.22
C ASN A 94 -8.36 -17.96 -0.28
N ILE A 95 -8.57 -19.28 -0.16
CA ILE A 95 -9.78 -19.96 -0.62
C ILE A 95 -11.04 -19.51 0.13
N ARG A 96 -10.88 -19.01 1.37
CA ARG A 96 -12.01 -18.49 2.16
C ARG A 96 -12.48 -17.12 1.70
N HIS A 97 -11.71 -16.41 0.86
CA HIS A 97 -12.18 -15.15 0.32
C HIS A 97 -13.29 -15.41 -0.71
N PRO A 98 -14.48 -14.76 -0.62
CA PRO A 98 -15.62 -15.04 -1.51
C PRO A 98 -15.30 -14.91 -3.00
N ARG A 99 -14.34 -14.04 -3.33
CA ARG A 99 -13.84 -13.83 -4.69
C ARG A 99 -12.48 -14.49 -4.98
N TRP A 100 -12.15 -15.63 -4.38
CA TRP A 100 -10.88 -16.32 -4.65
C TRP A 100 -10.78 -16.79 -6.12
N ALA A 101 -11.89 -17.22 -6.72
CA ALA A 101 -11.91 -17.77 -8.08
C ALA A 101 -11.53 -16.73 -9.14
N ASP A 102 -11.69 -15.43 -8.85
CA ASP A 102 -11.27 -14.34 -9.75
C ASP A 102 -9.77 -14.38 -10.07
N PHE A 103 -8.94 -15.00 -9.22
CA PHE A 103 -7.50 -15.17 -9.48
C PHE A 103 -7.17 -16.19 -10.57
N THR A 104 -8.14 -16.98 -11.03
CA THR A 104 -7.99 -17.89 -12.18
C THR A 104 -8.03 -17.17 -13.53
N LYS A 105 -8.57 -15.95 -13.56
CA LYS A 105 -8.74 -15.18 -14.79
C LYS A 105 -7.38 -14.61 -15.22
N ALA A 106 -6.96 -14.90 -16.46
CA ALA A 106 -5.65 -14.54 -17.04
C ALA A 106 -5.29 -13.03 -16.93
N SER A 107 -6.30 -12.16 -16.78
CA SER A 107 -6.15 -10.71 -16.62
C SER A 107 -5.74 -10.25 -15.21
N ALA A 108 -5.62 -11.13 -14.21
CA ALA A 108 -5.54 -10.69 -12.82
C ALA A 108 -4.28 -9.83 -12.47
N MET A 109 -3.30 -9.69 -13.36
CA MET A 109 -2.08 -8.87 -13.16
C MET A 109 -1.44 -8.28 -14.44
N HIS A 110 -2.08 -8.40 -15.61
CA HIS A 110 -1.60 -7.69 -16.79
C HIS A 110 -2.04 -6.24 -16.70
N LEU A 111 -1.23 -5.43 -16.02
CA LEU A 111 -1.33 -3.98 -16.12
C LEU A 111 -0.89 -3.56 -17.53
N PRO A 112 -1.61 -2.64 -18.19
CA PRO A 112 -1.13 -2.03 -19.42
C PRO A 112 0.23 -1.36 -19.19
N SER A 113 0.97 -1.12 -20.29
CA SER A 113 2.29 -0.50 -20.22
C SER A 113 2.25 0.91 -19.63
N ARG A 114 1.14 1.63 -19.85
CA ARG A 114 0.84 2.93 -19.23
C ARG A 114 -0.55 2.86 -18.61
N LEU A 115 -0.69 3.48 -17.43
CA LEU A 115 -1.87 3.36 -16.58
C LEU A 115 -2.65 4.66 -16.51
N ARG A 116 -3.98 4.56 -16.38
CA ARG A 116 -4.85 5.71 -16.11
C ARG A 116 -4.93 5.95 -14.61
N VAL A 117 -4.59 7.16 -14.19
CA VAL A 117 -4.56 7.56 -12.78
C VAL A 117 -5.62 8.64 -12.54
N ASN A 118 -6.54 8.44 -11.61
CA ASN A 118 -7.50 9.47 -11.22
C ASN A 118 -7.19 10.02 -9.83
N LEU A 119 -7.10 11.34 -9.72
CA LEU A 119 -6.81 12.08 -8.49
C LEU A 119 -8.05 12.82 -8.00
N LEU A 120 -8.46 12.50 -6.76
CA LEU A 120 -9.51 13.22 -6.05
C LEU A 120 -8.90 14.32 -5.17
N ALA A 121 -9.43 15.54 -5.35
CA ALA A 121 -9.07 16.80 -4.70
C ALA A 121 -7.71 17.38 -5.11
N VAL A 122 -7.72 18.61 -5.63
CA VAL A 122 -6.55 19.32 -6.21
C VAL A 122 -6.19 20.56 -5.38
N GLY A 123 -6.24 20.42 -4.05
CA GLY A 123 -5.65 21.38 -3.10
C GLY A 123 -4.13 21.24 -3.00
N ASP A 124 -3.47 21.84 -2.01
CA ASP A 124 -1.98 21.91 -1.93
C ASP A 124 -1.24 20.58 -2.19
N VAL A 125 -1.71 19.49 -1.56
CA VAL A 125 -1.12 18.16 -1.73
C VAL A 125 -1.43 17.63 -3.13
N GLY A 126 -2.69 17.69 -3.55
CA GLY A 126 -3.15 17.16 -4.83
C GLY A 126 -2.52 17.87 -6.03
N SER A 127 -2.41 19.19 -6.01
CA SER A 127 -1.77 19.96 -7.07
C SER A 127 -0.26 19.69 -7.16
N THR A 128 0.44 19.64 -6.02
CA THR A 128 1.87 19.31 -6.00
C THR A 128 2.12 17.89 -6.50
N LEU A 129 1.26 16.96 -6.11
CA LEU A 129 1.27 15.57 -6.59
C LEU A 129 1.03 15.51 -8.10
N LEU A 130 0.01 16.20 -8.62
CA LEU A 130 -0.32 16.29 -10.04
C LEU A 130 0.88 16.78 -10.85
N THR A 131 1.50 17.88 -10.44
CA THR A 131 2.69 18.43 -11.09
C THR A 131 3.82 17.42 -11.13
N ALA A 132 4.11 16.76 -10.01
CA ALA A 132 5.18 15.77 -9.96
C ALA A 132 4.90 14.54 -10.84
N LEU A 133 3.65 14.06 -10.88
CA LEU A 133 3.25 12.93 -11.74
C LEU A 133 3.29 13.28 -13.23
N LYS A 134 2.82 14.49 -13.62
CA LYS A 134 2.92 14.99 -15.00
C LYS A 134 4.37 15.00 -15.47
N LEU A 135 5.29 15.47 -14.63
CA LEU A 135 6.70 15.60 -15.01
C LEU A 135 7.50 14.29 -14.96
N LEU A 136 7.17 13.37 -14.05
CA LEU A 136 8.01 12.19 -13.77
C LEU A 136 7.37 10.85 -14.19
N GLY A 137 6.13 10.86 -14.67
CA GLY A 137 5.33 9.65 -14.92
C GLY A 137 5.12 9.26 -16.38
N GLY A 138 5.73 9.96 -17.35
CA GLY A 138 5.51 9.72 -18.78
C GLY A 138 5.76 8.28 -19.24
N ASP A 139 6.66 7.55 -18.58
CA ASP A 139 6.99 6.15 -18.88
C ASP A 139 5.94 5.13 -18.42
N CYS A 140 5.10 5.46 -17.42
CA CYS A 140 4.17 4.49 -16.82
C CYS A 140 2.74 5.00 -16.61
N ILE A 141 2.46 6.28 -16.83
CA ILE A 141 1.14 6.89 -16.70
C ILE A 141 0.70 7.38 -18.07
N GLU A 142 -0.49 6.98 -18.51
CA GLU A 142 -1.10 7.39 -19.77
C GLU A 142 -1.79 8.74 -19.61
N SER A 143 -2.75 8.80 -18.69
CA SER A 143 -3.49 10.01 -18.34
C SER A 143 -3.63 10.18 -16.84
N ILE A 144 -3.79 11.43 -16.41
CA ILE A 144 -4.10 11.84 -15.05
C ILE A 144 -5.46 12.54 -15.06
N GLY A 145 -6.50 11.83 -14.68
CA GLY A 145 -7.83 12.40 -14.48
C GLY A 145 -7.90 13.15 -13.16
N ILE A 146 -8.47 14.37 -13.13
CA ILE A 146 -8.64 15.14 -11.90
C ILE A 146 -10.11 15.44 -11.61
N CYS A 147 -10.49 15.29 -10.34
CA CYS A 147 -11.84 15.61 -9.84
C CYS A 147 -11.74 16.44 -8.56
N ASP A 148 -12.43 17.58 -8.53
CA ASP A 148 -12.53 18.45 -7.36
C ASP A 148 -13.97 18.96 -7.21
N LEU A 149 -14.37 19.32 -5.98
CA LEU A 149 -15.66 19.97 -5.73
C LEU A 149 -15.75 21.31 -6.47
N ASN A 150 -14.62 22.03 -6.57
CA ASN A 150 -14.54 23.29 -7.29
C ASN A 150 -14.20 23.06 -8.76
N GLN A 151 -15.20 23.11 -9.62
CA GLN A 151 -15.04 22.94 -11.07
C GLN A 151 -14.13 24.01 -11.71
N LYS A 152 -14.02 25.21 -11.12
CA LYS A 152 -13.04 26.21 -11.58
C LYS A 152 -11.60 25.77 -11.30
N THR A 153 -11.38 25.06 -10.20
CA THR A 153 -10.06 24.48 -9.87
C THR A 153 -9.70 23.39 -10.88
N VAL A 154 -10.64 22.49 -11.21
CA VAL A 154 -10.45 21.49 -12.28
C VAL A 154 -10.12 22.15 -13.62
N ALA A 155 -10.96 23.10 -14.07
CA ALA A 155 -10.76 23.79 -15.34
C ALA A 155 -9.39 24.48 -15.41
N ARG A 156 -8.98 25.17 -14.33
CA ARG A 156 -7.66 25.80 -14.23
C ARG A 156 -6.53 24.77 -14.36
N TRP A 157 -6.53 23.73 -13.55
CA TRP A 157 -5.43 22.76 -13.52
C TRP A 157 -5.33 21.95 -14.81
N VAL A 158 -6.44 21.55 -15.42
CA VAL A 158 -6.44 20.93 -16.75
C VAL A 158 -5.80 21.89 -17.76
N THR A 159 -6.28 23.13 -17.83
CA THR A 159 -5.80 24.11 -18.81
C THR A 159 -4.32 24.44 -18.64
N GLU A 160 -3.86 24.65 -17.41
CA GLU A 160 -2.46 24.97 -17.12
C GLU A 160 -1.54 23.76 -17.31
N MET A 161 -1.96 22.54 -16.91
CA MET A 161 -1.12 21.34 -17.06
C MET A 161 -0.95 20.90 -18.50
N GLU A 162 -1.96 21.11 -19.35
CA GLU A 162 -1.86 20.79 -20.77
C GLU A 162 -1.01 21.81 -21.55
N GLN A 163 -0.60 22.92 -20.92
CA GLN A 163 0.41 23.83 -21.47
C GLN A 163 1.84 23.44 -21.05
N VAL A 164 2.02 22.42 -20.20
CA VAL A 164 3.33 21.91 -19.78
C VAL A 164 3.78 20.84 -20.77
N SER A 165 4.89 21.11 -21.46
CA SER A 165 5.48 20.18 -22.44
C SER A 165 6.98 20.41 -22.61
N TRP A 166 7.68 19.41 -23.15
CA TRP A 166 9.06 19.58 -23.61
C TRP A 166 9.06 20.21 -25.00
N PRO A 167 9.96 21.17 -25.30
CA PRO A 167 10.15 21.63 -26.67
C PRO A 167 10.42 20.42 -27.58
N TRP A 168 9.71 20.35 -28.71
CA TRP A 168 9.87 19.31 -29.75
C TRP A 168 9.42 17.89 -29.37
N ASP A 169 8.92 17.67 -28.15
CA ASP A 169 8.40 16.40 -27.67
C ASP A 169 7.11 16.62 -26.84
N TYR A 170 6.09 17.11 -27.54
CA TYR A 170 4.87 17.66 -26.94
C TYR A 170 3.94 16.59 -26.33
N ASP A 171 4.10 15.33 -26.73
CA ASP A 171 3.26 14.20 -26.29
C ASP A 171 3.95 13.29 -25.24
N ALA A 172 5.16 13.64 -24.80
CA ALA A 172 5.93 12.82 -23.84
C ALA A 172 5.35 12.79 -22.43
N LEU A 173 4.63 13.83 -22.01
CA LEU A 173 4.07 13.93 -20.67
C LEU A 173 2.64 13.35 -20.63
N PRO A 174 2.20 12.72 -19.52
CA PRO A 174 0.83 12.21 -19.41
C PRO A 174 -0.22 13.29 -19.61
N ALA A 175 -1.30 13.01 -20.34
CA ALA A 175 -2.39 13.97 -20.51
C ALA A 175 -3.12 14.22 -19.18
N VAL A 176 -3.58 15.45 -18.92
CA VAL A 176 -4.40 15.79 -17.75
C VAL A 176 -5.82 16.09 -18.19
N GLU A 177 -6.79 15.35 -17.66
CA GLU A 177 -8.18 15.40 -18.10
C GLU A 177 -9.15 15.66 -16.92
N PRO A 178 -10.27 16.37 -17.14
CA PRO A 178 -11.31 16.48 -16.12
C PRO A 178 -12.05 15.14 -15.99
N VAL A 179 -12.29 14.69 -14.76
CA VAL A 179 -13.08 13.48 -14.47
C VAL A 179 -14.30 13.85 -13.64
N ALA A 180 -15.48 13.42 -14.10
CA ALA A 180 -16.71 13.57 -13.34
C ALA A 180 -16.71 12.62 -12.13
N ALA A 181 -17.40 13.01 -11.04
CA ALA A 181 -17.44 12.22 -9.82
C ALA A 181 -17.90 10.76 -10.04
N GLY A 182 -18.89 10.55 -10.93
CA GLY A 182 -19.39 9.20 -11.27
C GLY A 182 -18.41 8.34 -12.09
N ASP A 183 -17.36 8.94 -12.65
CA ASP A 183 -16.36 8.28 -13.50
C ASP A 183 -15.01 8.09 -12.80
N LEU A 184 -14.90 8.48 -11.51
CA LEU A 184 -13.65 8.43 -10.75
C LEU A 184 -12.97 7.05 -10.74
N PHE A 185 -13.76 5.97 -10.78
CA PHE A 185 -13.25 4.59 -10.77
C PHE A 185 -13.06 3.98 -12.16
N ARG A 186 -13.22 4.76 -13.25
CA ARG A 186 -12.83 4.37 -14.62
C ARG A 186 -11.34 4.60 -14.85
N CYS A 187 -10.51 3.99 -14.01
CA CYS A 187 -9.06 4.11 -14.02
C CYS A 187 -8.39 2.82 -13.52
N ASP A 188 -7.07 2.78 -13.57
CA ASP A 188 -6.27 1.69 -12.98
C ASP A 188 -5.81 2.02 -11.55
N VAL A 189 -5.68 3.31 -11.24
CA VAL A 189 -5.24 3.82 -9.94
C VAL A 189 -6.10 5.01 -9.53
N PHE A 190 -6.73 4.90 -8.37
CA PHE A 190 -7.44 6.00 -7.73
C PHE A 190 -6.62 6.56 -6.57
N LEU A 191 -6.42 7.87 -6.54
CA LEU A 191 -5.70 8.60 -5.50
C LEU A 191 -6.67 9.43 -4.65
N PHE A 192 -6.85 9.04 -3.40
CA PHE A 192 -7.64 9.76 -2.40
C PHE A 192 -6.77 10.79 -1.66
N ALA A 193 -6.84 12.06 -2.08
CA ALA A 193 -6.16 13.19 -1.43
C ALA A 193 -7.13 14.22 -0.80
N ALA A 194 -8.42 13.85 -0.66
CA ALA A 194 -9.45 14.71 -0.11
C ALA A 194 -9.37 14.82 1.42
N THR A 195 -9.62 16.01 1.96
CA THR A 195 -9.76 16.25 3.40
C THR A 195 -10.85 17.28 3.69
N ARG A 196 -11.61 17.11 4.78
CA ARG A 196 -12.57 18.13 5.27
C ARG A 196 -11.89 19.33 5.93
N GLY A 197 -10.57 19.30 6.11
CA GLY A 197 -9.78 20.35 6.75
C GLY A 197 -8.97 19.83 7.93
N VAL A 198 -7.80 20.41 8.14
CA VAL A 198 -6.99 20.20 9.34
C VAL A 198 -7.30 21.36 10.28
N PRO A 199 -7.54 21.14 11.59
CA PRO A 199 -7.72 22.22 12.53
C PRO A 199 -6.55 23.24 12.42
N PRO A 200 -6.82 24.55 12.43
CA PRO A 200 -5.77 25.56 12.37
C PRO A 200 -4.77 25.41 13.52
N VAL A 201 -3.55 25.89 13.30
CA VAL A 201 -2.48 25.88 14.31
C VAL A 201 -2.96 26.64 15.54
N GLY A 202 -2.90 26.02 16.73
CA GLY A 202 -3.34 26.62 18.00
C GLY A 202 -4.75 26.24 18.48
N GLY A 203 -5.47 25.38 17.76
CA GLY A 203 -6.89 25.05 18.03
C GLY A 203 -7.21 24.15 19.25
N GLY A 204 -6.35 24.04 20.27
CA GLY A 204 -6.68 23.39 21.55
C GLY A 204 -7.09 21.89 21.52
N VAL A 205 -7.06 21.23 20.36
CA VAL A 205 -7.44 19.81 20.22
C VAL A 205 -6.33 18.92 20.77
N ARG A 206 -6.61 18.18 21.85
CA ARG A 206 -5.64 17.27 22.50
C ARG A 206 -5.23 16.08 21.62
N ASP A 207 -6.11 15.62 20.73
CA ASP A 207 -5.82 14.54 19.77
C ASP A 207 -6.22 14.94 18.34
N VAL A 208 -5.32 15.66 17.68
CA VAL A 208 -5.53 16.17 16.31
C VAL A 208 -5.77 15.02 15.31
N ARG A 209 -5.16 13.85 15.54
CA ARG A 209 -5.27 12.70 14.64
C ARG A 209 -6.62 12.05 14.71
N MET A 210 -7.15 11.82 15.91
CA MET A 210 -8.50 11.28 16.06
C MET A 210 -9.57 12.25 15.56
N ALA A 211 -9.36 13.56 15.72
CA ALA A 211 -10.22 14.56 15.10
C ALA A 211 -10.18 14.50 13.57
N GLN A 212 -8.98 14.42 12.97
CA GLN A 212 -8.82 14.24 11.52
C GLN A 212 -9.45 12.93 11.04
N PHE A 213 -9.29 11.85 11.79
CA PHE A 213 -9.92 10.56 11.48
C PHE A 213 -11.44 10.69 11.46
N GLY A 214 -12.04 11.24 12.51
CA GLY A 214 -13.49 11.47 12.56
C GLY A 214 -14.01 12.33 11.40
N ALA A 215 -13.24 13.34 10.98
CA ALA A 215 -13.62 14.22 9.87
C ALA A 215 -13.47 13.56 8.48
N ASN A 216 -12.39 12.82 8.25
CA ASN A 216 -12.05 12.25 6.94
C ASN A 216 -12.62 10.83 6.73
N ARG A 217 -12.93 10.09 7.79
CA ARG A 217 -13.47 8.73 7.72
C ARG A 217 -14.75 8.65 6.89
N PRO A 218 -15.79 9.48 7.11
CA PRO A 218 -17.01 9.41 6.30
C PRO A 218 -16.75 9.63 4.80
N LEU A 219 -15.75 10.46 4.46
CA LEU A 219 -15.37 10.68 3.06
C LEU A 219 -14.76 9.44 2.44
N VAL A 220 -13.73 8.85 3.06
CA VAL A 220 -13.05 7.68 2.47
C VAL A 220 -14.00 6.47 2.39
N GLU A 221 -14.88 6.29 3.38
CA GLU A 221 -15.89 5.23 3.35
C GLU A 221 -16.88 5.39 2.20
N ASP A 222 -17.31 6.62 1.91
CA ASP A 222 -18.22 6.90 0.78
C ASP A 222 -17.58 6.53 -0.56
N TYR A 223 -16.36 7.00 -0.82
CA TYR A 223 -15.62 6.62 -2.03
C TYR A 223 -15.31 5.12 -2.09
N ALA A 224 -15.08 4.46 -0.96
CA ALA A 224 -14.86 3.02 -0.93
C ALA A 224 -16.15 2.23 -1.29
N ARG A 225 -17.33 2.72 -0.88
CA ARG A 225 -18.63 2.17 -1.31
C ARG A 225 -18.89 2.42 -2.79
N GLN A 226 -18.54 3.59 -3.31
CA GLN A 226 -18.60 3.88 -4.75
C GLN A 226 -17.65 2.97 -5.55
N ALA A 227 -16.44 2.72 -5.05
CA ALA A 227 -15.49 1.78 -5.67
C ALA A 227 -16.07 0.37 -5.76
N ARG A 228 -16.76 -0.09 -4.70
CA ARG A 228 -17.51 -1.35 -4.68
C ARG A 228 -18.60 -1.34 -5.75
N GLN A 229 -19.44 -0.31 -5.81
CA GLN A 229 -20.54 -0.19 -6.78
C GLN A 229 -20.03 -0.20 -8.23
N ALA A 230 -18.89 0.45 -8.49
CA ALA A 230 -18.23 0.45 -9.79
C ALA A 230 -17.50 -0.86 -10.12
N GLY A 231 -17.41 -1.81 -9.18
CA GLY A 231 -16.66 -3.05 -9.36
C GLY A 231 -15.15 -2.84 -9.52
N PHE A 232 -14.61 -1.75 -8.94
CA PHE A 232 -13.23 -1.31 -9.15
C PHE A 232 -12.19 -2.41 -8.85
N ARG A 233 -11.28 -2.62 -9.81
CA ARG A 233 -10.23 -3.65 -9.73
C ARG A 233 -8.81 -3.09 -9.63
N GLY A 234 -8.66 -1.77 -9.73
CA GLY A 234 -7.39 -1.06 -9.65
C GLY A 234 -6.87 -0.89 -8.22
N LEU A 235 -5.83 -0.06 -8.09
CA LEU A 235 -5.25 0.34 -6.81
C LEU A 235 -6.03 1.52 -6.20
N PHE A 236 -6.35 1.41 -4.92
CA PHE A 236 -6.98 2.47 -4.14
C PHE A 236 -5.94 3.06 -3.17
N ILE A 237 -5.38 4.21 -3.51
CA ILE A 237 -4.30 4.83 -2.75
C ILE A 237 -4.87 5.91 -1.83
N VAL A 238 -4.53 5.83 -0.54
CA VAL A 238 -4.91 6.83 0.46
C VAL A 238 -3.70 7.70 0.78
N LEU A 239 -3.79 9.01 0.54
CA LEU A 239 -2.79 9.99 0.95
C LEU A 239 -3.25 10.84 2.15
N SER A 240 -4.55 10.96 2.35
CA SER A 240 -5.11 11.79 3.42
C SER A 240 -4.82 11.23 4.80
N ASP A 241 -4.63 12.13 5.76
CA ASP A 241 -4.37 11.78 7.16
C ASP A 241 -5.65 11.48 7.97
N PRO A 242 -5.59 10.55 8.96
CA PRO A 242 -4.49 9.63 9.20
C PRO A 242 -4.55 8.45 8.21
N VAL A 243 -3.46 8.26 7.46
CA VAL A 243 -3.39 7.35 6.31
C VAL A 243 -3.79 5.92 6.63
N ASP A 244 -3.15 5.30 7.63
CA ASP A 244 -3.30 3.87 7.91
C ASP A 244 -4.71 3.52 8.44
N PRO A 245 -5.29 4.28 9.39
CA PRO A 245 -6.69 4.08 9.80
C PRO A 245 -7.69 4.30 8.67
N LEU A 246 -7.48 5.29 7.79
CA LEU A 246 -8.37 5.52 6.65
C LEU A 246 -8.33 4.37 5.64
N CYS A 247 -7.18 3.69 5.47
CA CYS A 247 -7.10 2.47 4.67
C CYS A 247 -7.98 1.35 5.25
N LYS A 248 -7.91 1.12 6.57
CA LYS A 248 -8.76 0.13 7.26
C LYS A 248 -10.25 0.50 7.14
N ALA A 249 -10.61 1.77 7.29
CA ALA A 249 -11.98 2.25 7.12
C ALA A 249 -12.49 2.02 5.68
N ALA A 250 -11.68 2.32 4.66
CA ALA A 250 -12.01 2.07 3.25
C ALA A 250 -12.26 0.58 2.97
N TYR A 251 -11.38 -0.29 3.50
CA TYR A 251 -11.53 -1.74 3.36
C TYR A 251 -12.84 -2.23 3.96
N LEU A 252 -13.13 -1.87 5.21
CA LEU A 252 -14.34 -2.30 5.90
C LEU A 252 -15.59 -1.78 5.18
N ALA A 253 -15.65 -0.49 4.86
CA ALA A 253 -16.82 0.11 4.19
C ALA A 253 -17.09 -0.48 2.80
N SER A 254 -16.04 -0.75 2.00
CA SER A 254 -16.24 -1.36 0.68
C SER A 254 -16.71 -2.82 0.76
N ASN A 255 -16.41 -3.53 1.84
CA ASN A 255 -16.77 -4.95 2.01
C ASN A 255 -17.99 -5.19 2.89
N GLN A 256 -18.68 -4.13 3.33
CA GLN A 256 -19.99 -4.24 3.96
C GLN A 256 -21.07 -4.45 2.88
N GLY A 257 -21.84 -5.53 3.04
CA GLY A 257 -23.01 -5.83 2.23
C GLY A 257 -24.22 -4.97 2.61
N PRO A 258 -25.35 -5.14 1.91
CA PRO A 258 -26.60 -4.40 2.19
C PRO A 258 -27.16 -4.63 3.60
N ASP A 259 -26.82 -5.75 4.24
CA ASP A 259 -27.18 -6.11 5.62
C ASP A 259 -26.19 -5.57 6.67
N GLY A 260 -25.17 -4.83 6.24
CA GLY A 260 -24.11 -4.28 7.09
C GLY A 260 -23.03 -5.30 7.50
N GLN A 261 -23.14 -6.56 7.06
CA GLN A 261 -22.15 -7.60 7.35
C GLN A 261 -21.02 -7.61 6.33
N TRP A 262 -19.86 -8.16 6.70
CA TRP A 262 -18.76 -8.33 5.75
C TRP A 262 -19.10 -9.43 4.74
N ASP A 263 -19.02 -9.13 3.45
CA ASP A 263 -19.34 -10.07 2.36
C ASP A 263 -18.21 -10.25 1.32
N GLY A 264 -17.09 -9.53 1.48
CA GLY A 264 -15.90 -9.63 0.63
C GLY A 264 -16.10 -9.21 -0.83
N GLN A 265 -17.19 -8.50 -1.16
CA GLN A 265 -17.48 -8.08 -2.53
C GLN A 265 -16.86 -6.72 -2.92
N GLY A 266 -16.16 -6.06 -2.00
CA GLY A 266 -15.55 -4.74 -2.17
C GLY A 266 -14.10 -4.73 -2.65
N LEU A 267 -13.32 -3.78 -2.14
CA LEU A 267 -11.88 -3.71 -2.40
C LEU A 267 -11.18 -4.84 -1.63
N ARG A 268 -10.27 -5.56 -2.29
CA ARG A 268 -9.39 -6.48 -1.57
C ARG A 268 -8.38 -5.70 -0.73
N ALA A 269 -7.92 -6.30 0.36
CA ALA A 269 -6.98 -5.66 1.26
C ALA A 269 -5.68 -5.24 0.53
N GLU A 270 -5.17 -6.07 -0.39
CA GLU A 270 -3.97 -5.75 -1.19
C GLU A 270 -4.18 -4.68 -2.28
N GLN A 271 -5.43 -4.31 -2.62
CA GLN A 271 -5.71 -3.19 -3.53
C GLN A 271 -5.55 -1.83 -2.84
N ILE A 272 -5.69 -1.77 -1.52
CA ILE A 272 -5.65 -0.53 -0.76
C ILE A 272 -4.22 -0.32 -0.24
N GLN A 273 -3.63 0.84 -0.53
CA GLN A 273 -2.32 1.21 -0.01
C GLN A 273 -2.31 2.62 0.57
N GLY A 274 -1.63 2.77 1.71
CA GLY A 274 -1.49 4.03 2.40
C GLY A 274 -0.16 4.71 2.09
N PHE A 275 -0.19 5.93 1.58
CA PHE A 275 1.00 6.67 1.16
C PHE A 275 1.35 7.76 2.17
N GLY A 276 1.99 7.34 3.26
CA GLY A 276 2.53 8.24 4.28
C GLY A 276 3.96 7.93 4.71
N LEU A 277 4.44 6.70 4.49
CA LEU A 277 5.77 6.27 4.95
C LEU A 277 6.92 6.86 4.11
N GLY A 278 6.70 7.10 2.81
CA GLY A 278 7.74 7.59 1.90
C GLY A 278 8.43 8.88 2.35
N VAL A 279 7.67 9.87 2.83
CA VAL A 279 8.22 11.12 3.40
C VAL A 279 8.97 10.87 4.71
N MET A 280 8.56 9.89 5.51
CA MET A 280 9.25 9.54 6.76
C MET A 280 10.62 8.93 6.46
N ASN A 281 10.69 8.02 5.48
CA ASN A 281 11.95 7.47 4.98
C ASN A 281 12.85 8.57 4.39
N ALA A 282 12.31 9.48 3.59
CA ALA A 282 13.08 10.59 3.01
C ALA A 282 13.62 11.56 4.06
N ARG A 283 12.85 11.83 5.12
CA ARG A 283 13.29 12.66 6.27
C ARG A 283 14.40 11.97 7.06
N ALA A 284 14.31 10.66 7.27
CA ALA A 284 15.37 9.90 7.92
C ALA A 284 16.68 10.00 7.12
N ALA A 285 16.60 9.86 5.78
CA ALA A 285 17.74 10.06 4.90
C ALA A 285 18.29 11.50 4.93
N TYR A 286 17.41 12.50 5.03
CA TYR A 286 17.81 13.91 5.18
C TYR A 286 18.64 14.11 6.46
N PHE A 287 18.15 13.65 7.63
CA PHE A 287 18.90 13.77 8.88
C PHE A 287 20.20 12.96 8.86
N ALA A 288 20.19 11.78 8.24
CA ALA A 288 21.40 10.96 8.09
C ALA A 288 22.47 11.57 7.18
N LYS A 289 22.11 12.49 6.29
CA LYS A 289 23.07 13.28 5.51
C LYS A 289 23.68 14.43 6.31
N GLN A 290 23.01 14.88 7.37
CA GLN A 290 23.44 16.02 8.19
C GLN A 290 24.26 15.61 9.40
N ASP A 291 23.87 14.52 10.06
CA ASP A 291 24.55 14.01 11.25
C ASP A 291 25.21 12.65 10.95
N PRO A 292 26.56 12.57 10.98
CA PRO A 292 27.31 11.33 10.73
C PRO A 292 26.91 10.17 11.62
N ARG A 293 26.36 10.40 12.83
CA ARG A 293 25.89 9.33 13.73
C ARG A 293 24.80 8.48 13.10
N PHE A 294 23.98 9.06 12.23
CA PHE A 294 22.88 8.36 11.55
C PHE A 294 23.24 7.83 10.16
N ARG A 295 24.51 7.96 9.72
CA ARG A 295 24.94 7.64 8.35
C ARG A 295 24.63 6.20 7.93
N SER A 296 24.58 5.25 8.86
CA SER A 296 24.21 3.87 8.60
C SER A 296 22.82 3.74 7.96
N PHE A 297 21.92 4.70 8.21
CA PHE A 297 20.58 4.71 7.62
C PHE A 297 20.62 4.76 6.09
N LEU A 298 21.60 5.48 5.53
CA LEU A 298 21.77 5.62 4.09
C LEU A 298 22.22 4.31 3.41
N LEU A 299 22.72 3.34 4.16
CA LEU A 299 23.22 2.06 3.64
C LEU A 299 22.13 1.00 3.67
N ASP A 300 21.54 0.76 4.83
CA ASP A 300 20.56 -0.32 5.03
C ASP A 300 19.49 0.01 6.08
N GLY A 301 19.26 1.30 6.35
CA GLY A 301 18.18 1.77 7.23
C GLY A 301 16.80 1.42 6.69
N ARG A 302 15.81 1.38 7.60
CA ARG A 302 14.42 1.07 7.26
C ARG A 302 13.45 1.92 8.05
N SER A 303 12.32 2.22 7.43
CA SER A 303 11.17 2.85 8.07
C SER A 303 10.02 1.86 8.16
N TYR A 304 9.34 1.83 9.30
CA TYR A 304 8.22 0.95 9.58
C TYR A 304 7.08 1.68 10.31
N GLY A 305 5.89 1.08 10.27
CA GLY A 305 4.75 1.55 11.02
C GLY A 305 4.00 2.69 10.33
N PRO A 306 3.04 3.32 11.01
CA PRO A 306 2.17 4.32 10.41
C PRO A 306 2.89 5.64 10.12
N HIS A 307 2.22 6.50 9.34
CA HIS A 307 2.62 7.89 9.24
C HIS A 307 2.31 8.64 10.54
N GLY A 308 3.22 8.57 11.53
CA GLY A 308 3.26 9.35 12.79
C GLY A 308 3.33 8.53 14.07
N GLN A 309 2.38 8.61 15.00
CA GLN A 309 2.48 7.87 16.28
C GLN A 309 2.57 6.36 16.00
N GLY A 310 3.61 5.70 16.51
CA GLY A 310 3.96 4.32 16.17
C GLY A 310 4.98 4.19 15.04
N LEU A 311 5.45 5.28 14.43
CA LEU A 311 6.56 5.25 13.48
C LEU A 311 7.79 4.64 14.13
N VAL A 312 8.49 3.79 13.38
CA VAL A 312 9.79 3.25 13.77
C VAL A 312 10.78 3.47 12.64
N ILE A 313 11.85 4.22 12.91
CA ILE A 313 13.01 4.32 12.02
C ILE A 313 14.13 3.47 12.63
N ALA A 314 14.59 2.47 11.88
CA ALA A 314 15.78 1.70 12.20
C ALA A 314 16.99 2.35 11.52
N ASN A 315 17.98 2.76 12.31
CA ASN A 315 19.23 3.36 11.79
C ASN A 315 19.96 2.38 10.86
N SER A 316 19.88 1.07 11.09
CA SER A 316 20.48 0.03 10.26
C SER A 316 19.85 -1.31 10.62
N LEU A 317 19.76 -2.24 9.68
CA LEU A 317 19.40 -3.63 10.00
C LEU A 317 20.61 -4.44 10.45
N SER A 318 21.76 -4.24 9.81
CA SER A 318 23.00 -4.97 10.10
C SER A 318 23.76 -4.44 11.34
N HIS A 319 23.69 -3.13 11.61
CA HIS A 319 24.37 -2.45 12.72
C HIS A 319 23.36 -1.64 13.54
N TYR A 320 22.29 -2.32 13.97
CA TYR A 320 21.20 -1.68 14.70
C TYR A 320 21.64 -1.14 16.05
N ASP A 321 21.31 0.12 16.29
CA ASP A 321 21.45 0.80 17.57
C ASP A 321 20.07 1.35 17.96
N ASP A 322 19.50 0.87 19.07
CA ASP A 322 18.15 1.24 19.50
C ASP A 322 18.06 2.71 19.90
N GLY A 323 19.11 3.25 20.54
CA GLY A 323 19.18 4.64 20.96
C GLY A 323 19.18 5.60 19.77
N LEU A 324 20.08 5.36 18.81
CA LEU A 324 20.15 6.14 17.57
C LEU A 324 18.87 5.99 16.74
N SER A 325 18.29 4.79 16.68
CA SER A 325 17.03 4.54 15.99
C SER A 325 15.87 5.33 16.60
N ARG A 326 15.78 5.40 17.94
CA ARG A 326 14.76 6.21 18.64
C ARG A 326 14.98 7.71 18.42
N GLU A 327 16.22 8.18 18.54
CA GLU A 327 16.56 9.59 18.29
C GLU A 327 16.19 10.00 16.85
N LEU A 328 16.57 9.18 15.86
CA LEU A 328 16.22 9.42 14.47
C LEU A 328 14.70 9.35 14.23
N THR A 329 14.01 8.42 14.88
CA THR A 329 12.53 8.33 14.83
C THR A 329 11.89 9.64 15.29
N GLU A 330 12.36 10.20 16.41
CA GLU A 330 11.84 11.45 16.98
C GLU A 330 12.07 12.66 16.07
N LEU A 331 13.29 12.78 15.52
CA LEU A 331 13.63 13.83 14.55
C LEU A 331 12.71 13.78 13.33
N VAL A 332 12.42 12.58 12.83
CA VAL A 332 11.56 12.37 11.66
C VAL A 332 10.09 12.65 11.98
N ALA A 333 9.60 12.20 13.13
CA ALA A 333 8.22 12.40 13.58
C ALA A 333 7.89 13.89 13.78
N THR A 334 8.85 14.67 14.27
CA THR A 334 8.69 16.10 14.58
C THR A 334 9.11 17.03 13.44
N ALA A 335 9.66 16.52 12.34
CA ALA A 335 10.14 17.33 11.22
C ALA A 335 9.06 18.24 10.59
N ASN A 336 7.79 17.87 10.69
CA ASN A 336 6.68 18.69 10.22
C ASN A 336 6.43 19.93 11.10
N LEU A 337 6.77 19.87 12.40
CA LEU A 337 6.62 20.98 13.34
C LEU A 337 7.54 22.14 12.97
N ARG A 338 8.77 21.83 12.54
CA ARG A 338 9.73 22.84 12.06
C ARG A 338 9.21 23.65 10.88
N ILE A 339 8.48 23.02 9.96
CA ILE A 339 7.84 23.74 8.84
C ILE A 339 6.68 24.62 9.32
N ARG A 340 5.95 24.18 10.34
CA ARG A 340 4.88 24.98 10.97
C ARG A 340 5.43 26.16 11.75
N GLU A 341 6.57 26.01 12.42
CA GLU A 341 7.29 27.10 13.09
C GLU A 341 7.73 28.19 12.11
N LEU A 342 8.04 27.82 10.86
CA LEU A 342 8.28 28.76 9.76
C LEU A 342 6.99 29.42 9.21
N GLY A 343 5.81 29.07 9.73
CA GLY A 343 4.52 29.61 9.29
C GLY A 343 3.89 28.88 8.10
N PHE A 344 4.44 27.75 7.67
CA PHE A 344 3.97 27.03 6.47
C PHE A 344 3.27 25.70 6.80
N LYS A 345 2.29 25.34 5.96
CA LYS A 345 1.68 24.00 5.97
C LYS A 345 2.66 22.99 5.35
N PRO A 346 3.01 21.89 6.03
CA PRO A 346 3.93 20.89 5.49
C PRO A 346 3.22 19.96 4.49
N TYR A 347 3.17 20.34 3.20
CA TYR A 347 2.53 19.53 2.15
C TYR A 347 3.46 19.12 1.01
N VAL A 348 4.51 19.90 0.71
CA VAL A 348 5.38 19.68 -0.46
C VAL A 348 6.10 18.33 -0.38
N ALA A 349 6.87 18.08 0.68
CA ALA A 349 7.58 16.82 0.84
C ALA A 349 6.64 15.60 0.97
N PRO A 350 5.50 15.67 1.69
CA PRO A 350 4.49 14.61 1.64
C PRO A 350 3.97 14.32 0.23
N ALA A 351 3.56 15.35 -0.52
CA ALA A 351 3.00 15.19 -1.87
C ALA A 351 3.99 14.54 -2.84
N ILE A 352 5.27 14.93 -2.78
CA ILE A 352 6.30 14.41 -3.68
C ILE A 352 6.83 13.07 -3.18
N SER A 353 7.34 12.99 -1.94
CA SER A 353 8.05 11.81 -1.44
C SER A 353 7.14 10.66 -1.05
N SER A 354 5.95 10.93 -0.49
CA SER A 354 4.96 9.88 -0.19
C SER A 354 3.99 9.66 -1.34
N GLY A 355 3.55 10.74 -2.01
CA GLY A 355 2.59 10.64 -3.10
C GLY A 355 3.25 10.20 -4.41
N ALA A 356 3.90 11.13 -5.11
CA ALA A 356 4.36 10.92 -6.47
C ALA A 356 5.43 9.85 -6.59
N MET A 357 6.49 9.94 -5.79
CA MET A 357 7.64 9.03 -5.88
C MET A 357 7.26 7.60 -5.50
N GLN A 358 6.48 7.39 -4.43
CA GLN A 358 6.05 6.05 -4.08
C GLN A 358 5.12 5.48 -5.14
N LEU A 359 4.19 6.28 -5.68
CA LEU A 359 3.31 5.83 -6.77
C LEU A 359 4.13 5.34 -7.95
N LEU A 360 5.04 6.16 -8.45
CA LEU A 360 5.86 5.82 -9.60
C LEU A 360 6.70 4.56 -9.35
N LEU A 361 7.25 4.38 -8.15
CA LEU A 361 7.94 3.14 -7.79
C LEU A 361 6.97 1.93 -7.74
N THR A 362 5.75 2.10 -7.22
CA THR A 362 4.71 1.05 -7.25
C THR A 362 4.38 0.65 -8.70
N LEU A 363 4.16 1.61 -9.60
CA LEU A 363 3.83 1.35 -11.01
C LEU A 363 4.99 0.70 -11.76
N ARG A 364 6.22 1.09 -11.42
CA ARG A 364 7.47 0.48 -11.92
C ARG A 364 7.84 -0.83 -11.19
N ARG A 365 6.96 -1.38 -10.35
CA ARG A 365 7.16 -2.65 -9.64
C ARG A 365 8.44 -2.69 -8.79
N SER A 366 8.86 -1.51 -8.33
CA SER A 366 10.09 -1.28 -7.59
C SER A 366 9.84 -1.30 -6.09
N TRP A 367 10.89 -1.61 -5.32
CA TRP A 367 10.83 -1.51 -3.86
C TRP A 367 10.59 -0.07 -3.42
N HIS A 368 9.59 0.12 -2.56
CA HIS A 368 9.14 1.42 -2.10
C HIS A 368 8.56 1.33 -0.69
N CYS A 369 8.23 2.46 -0.09
CA CYS A 369 7.74 2.59 1.28
C CYS A 369 6.27 3.04 1.28
N SER A 370 5.37 2.11 1.58
CA SER A 370 3.95 2.37 1.73
C SER A 370 3.36 1.48 2.83
N SER A 371 2.16 1.84 3.29
CA SER A 371 1.39 1.05 4.22
C SER A 371 0.50 0.07 3.47
N VAL A 372 0.58 -1.20 3.84
CA VAL A 372 -0.14 -2.29 3.19
C VAL A 372 -0.81 -3.18 4.23
N ALA A 373 -1.79 -3.96 3.79
CA ALA A 373 -2.49 -4.89 4.67
C ALA A 373 -1.53 -5.93 5.29
N LEU A 374 -1.53 -6.01 6.62
CA LEU A 374 -0.75 -6.96 7.39
C LEU A 374 -1.49 -7.33 8.70
N GLY A 375 -2.31 -8.38 8.65
CA GLY A 375 -2.98 -8.88 9.86
C GLY A 375 -4.11 -8.00 10.40
N GLY A 376 -4.99 -7.55 9.50
CA GLY A 376 -6.17 -6.73 9.82
C GLY A 376 -5.88 -5.24 10.03
N ILE A 377 -4.64 -4.79 9.78
CA ILE A 377 -4.21 -3.40 9.83
C ILE A 377 -3.47 -3.01 8.55
N TRP A 378 -3.29 -1.71 8.33
CA TRP A 378 -2.34 -1.19 7.35
C TRP A 378 -1.07 -0.79 8.08
N PHE A 379 0.05 -1.40 7.68
CA PHE A 379 1.33 -1.22 8.35
C PHE A 379 2.36 -0.77 7.33
N GLY A 380 3.03 0.35 7.62
CA GLY A 380 4.10 0.87 6.78
C GLY A 380 5.30 -0.07 6.73
N VAL A 381 5.68 -0.49 5.53
CA VAL A 381 6.81 -1.38 5.28
C VAL A 381 7.46 -1.05 3.94
N ARG A 382 8.64 -1.62 3.70
CA ARG A 382 9.18 -1.73 2.35
C ARG A 382 8.47 -2.87 1.61
N ASN A 383 7.89 -2.57 0.45
CA ASN A 383 7.14 -3.54 -0.36
C ASN A 383 7.30 -3.25 -1.87
N ARG A 384 6.82 -4.17 -2.72
CA ARG A 384 6.68 -3.96 -4.16
C ARG A 384 5.52 -4.75 -4.74
N LEU A 385 4.99 -4.29 -5.87
CA LEU A 385 4.03 -5.06 -6.66
C LEU A 385 4.77 -5.96 -7.64
N THR A 386 4.45 -7.26 -7.65
CA THR A 386 5.01 -8.23 -8.59
C THR A 386 3.93 -8.79 -9.50
N ALA A 387 4.34 -9.55 -10.52
CA ALA A 387 3.44 -10.36 -11.33
C ALA A 387 2.91 -11.61 -10.59
N ALA A 388 3.17 -11.79 -9.29
CA ALA A 388 2.46 -12.75 -8.44
C ALA A 388 1.59 -12.07 -7.38
N GLY A 389 1.67 -10.75 -7.23
CA GLY A 389 0.94 -9.95 -6.24
C GLY A 389 1.88 -9.08 -5.40
N LEU A 390 1.34 -8.52 -4.31
CA LEU A 390 2.12 -7.70 -3.38
C LEU A 390 3.17 -8.56 -2.65
N GLU A 391 4.43 -8.11 -2.68
CA GLU A 391 5.54 -8.67 -1.91
C GLU A 391 5.94 -7.69 -0.80
N ILE A 392 6.04 -8.18 0.42
CA ILE A 392 6.58 -7.43 1.57
C ILE A 392 8.03 -7.87 1.79
N GLU A 393 8.93 -6.92 2.05
CA GLU A 393 10.33 -7.22 2.37
C GLU A 393 10.40 -8.01 3.68
N THR A 394 11.20 -9.07 3.65
CA THR A 394 11.53 -9.88 4.83
C THR A 394 13.01 -9.69 5.16
N ALA A 395 13.33 -9.58 6.45
CA ALA A 395 14.71 -9.49 6.92
C ALA A 395 14.86 -10.15 8.30
N SER A 396 16.08 -10.53 8.68
CA SER A 396 16.36 -10.85 10.08
C SER A 396 16.33 -9.55 10.88
N LEU A 397 15.41 -9.46 11.85
CA LEU A 397 15.20 -8.23 12.60
C LEU A 397 15.85 -8.33 13.99
N PRO A 398 16.66 -7.33 14.39
CA PRO A 398 17.12 -7.19 15.76
C PRO A 398 15.95 -7.25 16.74
N THR A 399 16.11 -7.99 17.85
CA THR A 399 15.03 -8.17 18.83
C THR A 399 14.45 -6.85 19.36
N PRO A 400 15.25 -5.82 19.72
CA PRO A 400 14.68 -4.55 20.19
C PRO A 400 13.86 -3.84 19.11
N LEU A 401 14.28 -3.91 17.83
CA LEU A 401 13.50 -3.40 16.72
C LEU A 401 12.18 -4.14 16.60
N PHE A 402 12.21 -5.47 16.60
CA PHE A 402 11.03 -6.30 16.44
C PHE A 402 9.96 -6.04 17.52
N GLU A 403 10.36 -5.89 18.79
CA GLU A 403 9.40 -5.57 19.86
C GLU A 403 8.71 -4.22 19.65
N ARG A 404 9.44 -3.19 19.18
CA ARG A 404 8.83 -1.89 18.80
C ARG A 404 7.81 -2.04 17.67
N LEU A 405 8.05 -2.93 16.71
CA LEU A 405 7.10 -3.21 15.63
C LEU A 405 5.84 -3.93 16.14
N ARG A 406 5.97 -4.83 17.13
CA ARG A 406 4.84 -5.46 17.82
C ARG A 406 4.00 -4.46 18.60
N GLU A 407 4.64 -3.56 19.35
CA GLU A 407 3.96 -2.46 20.04
C GLU A 407 3.15 -1.60 19.05
N THR A 408 3.77 -1.26 17.91
CA THR A 408 3.12 -0.51 16.83
C THR A 408 1.92 -1.24 16.24
N GLN A 409 2.02 -2.56 16.04
CA GLN A 409 0.89 -3.36 15.58
C GLN A 409 -0.27 -3.35 16.58
N THR A 410 0.02 -3.47 17.88
CA THR A 410 -1.01 -3.41 18.92
C THR A 410 -1.74 -2.06 18.89
N LEU A 411 -0.99 -0.96 18.85
CA LEU A 411 -1.54 0.39 18.71
C LEU A 411 -2.47 0.51 17.49
N LEU A 412 -2.05 0.02 16.33
CA LEU A 412 -2.84 0.09 15.10
C LEU A 412 -4.10 -0.79 15.14
N ARG A 413 -4.08 -1.90 15.90
CA ARG A 413 -5.24 -2.77 16.07
C ARG A 413 -6.32 -2.12 16.95
N GLU A 414 -5.92 -1.31 17.92
CA GLU A 414 -6.83 -0.55 18.79
C GLU A 414 -7.55 0.58 18.04
N ILE A 415 -7.00 1.02 16.90
CA ILE A 415 -7.60 2.03 16.05
C ILE A 415 -8.61 1.35 15.10
N ILE A 416 -9.90 1.66 15.32
CA ILE A 416 -11.13 1.19 14.63
C ILE A 416 -11.71 -0.11 15.17
#